data_AF-A0A2S4WDB0-F1
#
_entry.id   AF-A0A2S4WDB0-F1
#
_cell.length_a   1.000
_cell.length_b   1.000
_cell.length_c   1.000
_cell.angle_alpha   90.00
_cell.angle_beta   90.00
_cell.angle_gamma   90.00
#
_symmetry.space_group_name_H-M   'P 1'
#
loop_
_entity.id
_entity.type
_entity.pdbx_description
1 polymer ?
#
loop_
_entity_poly.entity_id
_entity_poly.type
_entity_poly.pdbx_seq_one_letter_code
_entity_poly.pdbx_strand_id
1 'polypeptide(L)'
;MVRPPTIAVPTAISYQNIPMASQPTSSSAGSQVGRRAQSDRITHRPVQLSELEDVCRLESDGFPADEAATMTTIQYRHSAAPQLFVGAYLDEQLIGFVNATCSSSETLDHDSLTHHDPTGKNVLIHSVCVAQDHRRAKVATKMLREYLDRCTQAGLSSVVLVCHDELKSLYMGVGFLDRGPSQLTHGSRPWSEMFLHLPLKNSTKLLCPIARCRCIILRKGVGRSITMSECPLPALANITSAKPSTRCWLVPNPTSFENIGFSKPIGQQVSGGNERRWLSCGACDFGPLGWTESKTNLAAQFSNNPQGGFGNVLFLLGSDRVFEAE
;
A
#
# COMPACT_ATOMS: atom_id res chain seq x y z
N MET A 1 39.19 -4.89 -48.56
CA MET A 1 39.22 -4.77 -47.08
C MET A 1 39.26 -3.31 -46.72
N VAL A 2 38.10 -2.73 -46.41
CA VAL A 2 37.91 -1.30 -46.10
C VAL A 2 37.71 -1.19 -44.59
N ARG A 3 38.58 -0.44 -43.90
CA ARG A 3 38.46 -0.16 -42.46
C ARG A 3 37.21 0.68 -42.18
N PRO A 4 36.45 0.42 -41.11
CA PRO A 4 35.34 1.29 -40.71
C PRO A 4 35.87 2.59 -40.07
N PRO A 5 35.12 3.70 -40.18
CA PRO A 5 35.53 5.00 -39.66
C PRO A 5 35.37 5.10 -38.14
N THR A 6 36.38 5.68 -37.49
CA THR A 6 36.43 6.03 -36.08
C THR A 6 35.46 7.18 -35.79
N ILE A 7 34.45 6.96 -34.96
CA ILE A 7 33.55 8.00 -34.46
C ILE A 7 34.23 8.70 -33.27
N ALA A 8 34.38 10.02 -33.37
CA ALA A 8 34.96 10.88 -32.35
C ALA A 8 34.01 11.03 -31.14
N VAL A 9 34.57 10.90 -29.95
CA VAL A 9 33.91 11.19 -28.67
C VAL A 9 34.03 12.70 -28.39
N PRO A 10 32.94 13.45 -28.17
CA PRO A 10 33.04 14.82 -27.69
C PRO A 10 33.32 14.86 -26.19
N THR A 11 34.38 15.59 -25.87
CA THR A 11 34.90 15.96 -24.55
C THR A 11 33.86 16.64 -23.65
N ALA A 12 33.99 16.39 -22.35
CA ALA A 12 33.24 16.97 -21.24
C ALA A 12 32.98 18.48 -21.36
N ILE A 13 31.72 18.88 -21.23
CA ILE A 13 31.30 20.27 -21.03
C ILE A 13 31.16 20.52 -19.52
N SER A 14 31.86 21.54 -19.05
CA SER A 14 31.86 22.08 -17.70
C SER A 14 30.49 22.64 -17.31
N TYR A 15 29.94 22.18 -16.18
CA TYR A 15 28.79 22.80 -15.53
C TYR A 15 29.24 24.01 -14.71
N GLN A 16 29.14 25.21 -15.28
CA GLN A 16 29.08 26.45 -14.51
C GLN A 16 27.89 27.29 -15.02
N ASN A 17 27.10 27.80 -14.05
CA ASN A 17 25.93 28.69 -14.17
C ASN A 17 24.54 28.03 -14.11
N ILE A 18 24.14 27.66 -12.89
CA ILE A 18 22.74 27.55 -12.47
C ILE A 18 22.34 28.91 -11.84
N PRO A 19 21.32 29.62 -12.33
CA PRO A 19 20.79 30.78 -11.60
C PRO A 19 20.01 30.30 -10.36
N MET A 20 20.37 30.85 -9.19
CA MET A 20 19.69 30.65 -7.91
C MET A 20 18.20 31.01 -8.01
N ALA A 21 17.35 30.07 -7.58
CA ALA A 21 15.92 30.30 -7.40
C ALA A 21 15.68 31.39 -6.34
N SER A 22 14.95 32.43 -6.72
CA SER A 22 14.41 33.44 -5.82
C SER A 22 13.27 32.84 -4.98
N GLN A 23 13.22 33.24 -3.71
CA GLN A 23 12.25 32.78 -2.71
C GLN A 23 10.80 33.11 -3.12
N PRO A 24 9.82 32.22 -2.86
CA PRO A 24 8.42 32.57 -3.03
C PRO A 24 7.94 33.44 -1.86
N THR A 25 7.48 34.63 -2.19
CA THR A 25 6.76 35.54 -1.29
C THR A 25 5.39 34.96 -0.93
N SER A 26 4.97 35.25 0.30
CA SER A 26 3.77 34.76 0.98
C SER A 26 2.47 35.28 0.37
N SER A 27 1.57 34.39 -0.05
CA SER A 27 0.11 34.56 0.02
C SER A 27 -0.64 33.32 -0.50
N SER A 28 -1.34 32.55 0.35
CA SER A 28 -2.44 31.67 -0.10
C SER A 28 -3.25 31.05 1.06
N ALA A 29 -4.00 31.86 1.79
CA ALA A 29 -5.10 31.33 2.62
C ALA A 29 -6.34 30.95 1.76
N GLY A 30 -6.49 31.49 0.55
CA GLY A 30 -7.64 31.27 -0.34
C GLY A 30 -7.59 30.01 -1.23
N SER A 31 -6.42 29.37 -1.42
CA SER A 31 -6.28 28.25 -2.37
C SER A 31 -6.64 26.87 -1.78
N GLN A 32 -6.58 26.72 -0.45
CA GLN A 32 -6.83 25.42 0.19
C GLN A 32 -8.33 25.05 0.23
N VAL A 33 -9.23 26.03 0.37
CA VAL A 33 -10.68 25.79 0.44
C VAL A 33 -11.22 25.31 -0.90
N GLY A 34 -10.80 25.92 -2.02
CA GLY A 34 -11.22 25.51 -3.37
C GLY A 34 -10.70 24.12 -3.78
N ARG A 35 -9.43 23.80 -3.46
CA ARG A 35 -8.86 22.47 -3.76
C ARG A 35 -9.52 21.33 -2.97
N ARG A 36 -9.96 21.60 -1.74
CA ARG A 36 -10.67 20.61 -0.92
C ARG A 36 -12.06 20.32 -1.49
N ALA A 37 -12.80 21.36 -1.87
CA ALA A 37 -14.12 21.22 -2.51
C ALA A 37 -14.06 20.48 -3.86
N GLN A 38 -13.00 20.70 -4.65
CA GLN A 38 -12.79 19.98 -5.92
C GLN A 38 -12.51 18.49 -5.71
N SER A 39 -11.78 18.16 -4.64
CA SER A 39 -11.43 16.77 -4.33
C SER A 39 -12.64 15.91 -3.99
N ASP A 40 -13.71 16.50 -3.45
CA ASP A 40 -14.91 15.76 -3.01
C ASP A 40 -15.90 15.50 -4.16
N ARG A 41 -15.67 16.10 -5.33
CA ARG A 41 -16.41 15.84 -6.57
C ARG A 41 -15.80 14.73 -7.43
N ILE A 42 -14.66 14.18 -7.00
CA ILE A 42 -13.98 13.14 -7.78
C ILE A 42 -14.71 11.82 -7.60
N THR A 43 -15.21 11.27 -8.70
CA THR A 43 -15.83 9.95 -8.78
C THR A 43 -14.89 8.95 -9.44
N HIS A 44 -15.07 7.67 -9.14
CA HIS A 44 -14.25 6.61 -9.73
C HIS A 44 -15.14 5.54 -10.38
N ARG A 45 -14.82 5.14 -11.59
CA ARG A 45 -15.57 4.11 -12.33
C ARG A 45 -14.66 3.36 -13.31
N PRO A 46 -15.08 2.17 -13.79
CA PRO A 46 -14.38 1.53 -14.90
C PRO A 46 -14.27 2.48 -16.10
N VAL A 47 -13.12 2.43 -16.77
CA VAL A 47 -12.88 3.17 -18.01
C VAL A 47 -13.62 2.50 -19.15
N GLN A 48 -14.29 3.28 -20.00
CA GLN A 48 -14.98 2.80 -21.19
C GLN A 48 -14.04 2.71 -22.39
N LEU A 49 -14.37 1.84 -23.34
CA LEU A 49 -13.56 1.66 -24.57
C LEU A 49 -13.40 2.98 -25.35
N SER A 50 -14.43 3.83 -25.35
CA SER A 50 -14.40 5.15 -26.01
C SER A 50 -13.46 6.16 -25.36
N GLU A 51 -12.97 5.89 -24.15
CA GLU A 51 -12.11 6.79 -23.37
C GLU A 51 -10.62 6.41 -23.49
N LEU A 52 -10.28 5.35 -24.24
CA LEU A 52 -8.90 4.88 -24.35
C LEU A 52 -7.95 5.87 -25.04
N GLU A 53 -8.47 6.75 -25.90
CA GLU A 53 -7.67 7.84 -26.47
C GLU A 53 -7.24 8.84 -25.39
N ASP A 54 -8.15 9.21 -24.48
CA ASP A 54 -7.84 10.09 -23.34
C ASP A 54 -6.84 9.43 -22.38
N VAL A 55 -6.98 8.12 -22.15
CA VAL A 55 -6.01 7.31 -21.39
C VAL A 55 -4.63 7.35 -22.04
N CYS A 56 -4.53 7.15 -23.36
CA CYS A 56 -3.25 7.17 -24.07
C CYS A 56 -2.57 8.55 -23.99
N ARG A 57 -3.34 9.64 -24.02
CA ARG A 57 -2.78 10.99 -23.79
C ARG A 57 -2.24 11.11 -22.37
N LEU A 58 -3.03 10.73 -21.36
CA LEU A 58 -2.60 10.77 -19.95
C LEU A 58 -1.38 9.88 -19.66
N GLU A 59 -1.27 8.72 -20.32
CA GLU A 59 -0.08 7.85 -20.26
C GLU A 59 1.14 8.57 -20.84
N SER A 60 1.01 9.12 -22.04
CA SER A 60 2.11 9.80 -22.74
C SER A 60 2.56 11.07 -22.01
N ASP A 61 1.65 11.77 -21.33
CA ASP A 61 1.96 12.93 -20.48
C ASP A 61 2.53 12.54 -19.10
N GLY A 62 2.37 11.27 -18.72
CA GLY A 62 2.76 10.71 -17.42
C GLY A 62 4.16 10.08 -17.43
N PHE A 63 4.57 9.54 -18.57
CA PHE A 63 5.78 8.73 -18.72
C PHE A 63 6.70 9.25 -19.85
N PRO A 64 8.02 9.06 -19.72
CA PRO A 64 8.93 9.12 -20.86
C PRO A 64 8.51 8.19 -22.01
N ALA A 65 8.89 8.52 -23.24
CA ALA A 65 8.50 7.76 -24.43
C ALA A 65 8.99 6.29 -24.44
N ASP A 66 10.09 5.99 -23.75
CA ASP A 66 10.64 4.64 -23.57
C ASP A 66 9.94 3.83 -22.47
N GLU A 67 9.17 4.48 -21.60
CA GLU A 67 8.42 3.85 -20.50
C GLU A 67 6.92 3.74 -20.79
N ALA A 68 6.35 4.70 -21.54
CA ALA A 68 4.92 4.82 -21.82
C ALA A 68 4.36 3.59 -22.58
N ALA A 69 3.18 3.11 -22.16
CA ALA A 69 2.47 2.07 -22.89
C ALA A 69 1.91 2.60 -24.22
N THR A 70 1.99 1.77 -25.27
CA THR A 70 1.39 2.09 -26.57
C THR A 70 -0.13 1.90 -26.53
N MET A 71 -0.83 2.48 -27.51
CA MET A 71 -2.28 2.29 -27.67
C MET A 71 -2.66 0.80 -27.76
N THR A 72 -1.88 -0.02 -28.47
CA THR A 72 -2.15 -1.46 -28.59
C THR A 72 -2.02 -2.18 -27.25
N THR A 73 -1.01 -1.83 -26.45
CA THR A 73 -0.85 -2.35 -25.09
C THR A 73 -2.00 -1.93 -24.18
N ILE A 74 -2.43 -0.67 -24.23
CA ILE A 74 -3.55 -0.15 -23.45
C ILE A 74 -4.86 -0.85 -23.82
N GLN A 75 -5.13 -1.01 -25.12
CA GLN A 75 -6.31 -1.73 -25.63
C GLN A 75 -6.31 -3.19 -25.20
N TYR A 76 -5.16 -3.87 -25.26
CA TYR A 76 -5.04 -5.25 -24.78
C TYR A 76 -5.39 -5.34 -23.30
N ARG A 77 -4.78 -4.51 -22.44
CA ARG A 77 -5.02 -4.53 -20.99
C ARG A 77 -6.48 -4.23 -20.65
N HIS A 78 -7.09 -3.26 -21.34
CA HIS A 78 -8.51 -2.96 -21.21
C HIS A 78 -9.40 -4.12 -21.63
N SER A 79 -9.10 -4.78 -22.74
CA SER A 79 -9.88 -5.93 -23.23
C SER A 79 -9.72 -7.16 -22.34
N ALA A 80 -8.52 -7.39 -21.81
CA ALA A 80 -8.20 -8.55 -20.98
C ALA A 80 -8.71 -8.42 -19.54
N ALA A 81 -8.64 -7.22 -18.96
CA ALA A 81 -9.01 -6.97 -17.56
C ALA A 81 -9.77 -5.65 -17.38
N PRO A 82 -10.95 -5.46 -18.03
CA PRO A 82 -11.69 -4.20 -17.96
C PRO A 82 -12.10 -3.82 -16.53
N GLN A 83 -12.32 -4.80 -15.66
CA GLN A 83 -12.64 -4.62 -14.24
C GLN A 83 -11.48 -4.04 -13.42
N LEU A 84 -10.24 -4.18 -13.90
CA LEU A 84 -9.02 -3.63 -13.27
C LEU A 84 -8.58 -2.31 -13.93
N PHE A 85 -9.40 -1.77 -14.84
CA PHE A 85 -9.14 -0.49 -15.49
C PHE A 85 -10.07 0.58 -14.91
N VAL A 86 -9.57 1.38 -13.98
CA VAL A 86 -10.38 2.34 -13.21
C VAL A 86 -9.90 3.76 -13.49
N GLY A 87 -10.84 4.65 -13.83
CA GLY A 87 -10.60 6.08 -14.01
C GLY A 87 -11.04 6.90 -12.80
N ALA A 88 -10.38 8.03 -12.59
CA ALA A 88 -10.82 9.11 -11.72
C ALA A 88 -11.39 10.26 -12.58
N TYR A 89 -12.59 10.70 -12.23
CA TYR A 89 -13.37 11.66 -13.00
C TYR A 89 -13.70 12.89 -12.16
N LEU A 90 -13.56 14.07 -12.74
CA LEU A 90 -14.07 15.31 -12.18
C LEU A 90 -15.04 15.89 -13.20
N ASP A 91 -16.30 16.03 -12.82
CA ASP A 91 -17.36 16.55 -13.70
C ASP A 91 -17.41 15.79 -15.05
N GLU A 92 -17.41 14.46 -14.98
CA GLU A 92 -17.35 13.51 -16.10
C GLU A 92 -16.05 13.53 -16.95
N GLN A 93 -15.12 14.44 -16.68
CA GLN A 93 -13.82 14.45 -17.36
C GLN A 93 -12.84 13.47 -16.70
N LEU A 94 -12.22 12.61 -17.50
CA LEU A 94 -11.14 11.72 -17.04
C LEU A 94 -9.90 12.56 -16.66
N ILE A 95 -9.53 12.53 -15.38
CA ILE A 95 -8.38 13.27 -14.82
C ILE A 95 -7.26 12.35 -14.30
N GLY A 96 -7.45 11.04 -14.37
CA GLY A 96 -6.44 10.05 -14.00
C GLY A 96 -6.97 8.64 -14.15
N PHE A 97 -6.07 7.65 -14.18
CA PHE A 97 -6.45 6.24 -14.27
C PHE A 97 -5.43 5.30 -13.62
N VAL A 98 -5.89 4.09 -13.34
CA VAL A 98 -5.08 2.92 -13.00
C VAL A 98 -5.45 1.80 -13.97
N ASN A 99 -4.44 1.12 -14.52
CA ASN A 99 -4.65 -0.12 -15.26
C ASN A 99 -3.75 -1.23 -14.73
N ALA A 100 -4.25 -2.47 -14.78
CA ALA A 100 -3.56 -3.64 -14.26
C ALA A 100 -4.00 -4.92 -14.98
N THR A 101 -3.23 -5.99 -14.79
CA THR A 101 -3.63 -7.36 -15.13
C THR A 101 -3.57 -8.26 -13.89
N CYS A 102 -4.14 -9.46 -13.98
CA CYS A 102 -3.97 -10.48 -12.97
C CYS A 102 -2.80 -11.39 -13.33
N SER A 103 -2.14 -11.91 -12.29
CA SER A 103 -1.06 -12.89 -12.40
C SER A 103 -1.16 -13.90 -11.26
N SER A 104 -0.64 -15.11 -11.49
CA SER A 104 -0.36 -16.09 -10.46
C SER A 104 0.98 -15.82 -9.75
N SER A 105 1.87 -15.03 -10.36
CA SER A 105 3.13 -14.54 -9.77
C SER A 105 2.91 -13.30 -8.91
N GLU A 106 3.75 -13.11 -7.90
CA GLU A 106 3.80 -11.91 -7.03
C GLU A 106 4.91 -10.93 -7.44
N THR A 107 5.54 -11.15 -8.60
CA THR A 107 6.63 -10.33 -9.13
C THR A 107 6.21 -9.74 -10.47
N LEU A 108 6.59 -8.49 -10.70
CA LEU A 108 6.37 -7.81 -11.97
C LEU A 108 7.63 -7.92 -12.84
N ASP A 109 7.55 -8.75 -13.88
CA ASP A 109 8.58 -9.03 -14.88
C ASP A 109 8.07 -8.82 -16.32
N HIS A 110 8.93 -9.03 -17.32
CA HIS A 110 8.61 -8.82 -18.75
C HIS A 110 7.44 -9.70 -19.24
N ASP A 111 7.33 -10.94 -18.78
CA ASP A 111 6.24 -11.82 -19.17
C ASP A 111 4.92 -11.30 -18.59
N SER A 112 4.95 -10.89 -17.33
CA SER A 112 3.78 -10.36 -16.62
C SER A 112 3.28 -9.01 -17.15
N LEU A 113 4.17 -8.20 -17.77
CA LEU A 113 3.79 -6.95 -18.45
C LEU A 113 2.90 -7.16 -19.66
N THR A 114 2.95 -8.36 -20.25
CA THR A 114 2.29 -8.70 -21.52
C THR A 114 1.21 -9.77 -21.39
N HIS A 115 1.10 -10.41 -20.22
CA HIS A 115 0.16 -11.50 -20.00
C HIS A 115 -0.86 -11.18 -18.89
N HIS A 116 -2.12 -11.54 -19.14
CA HIS A 116 -3.19 -11.57 -18.16
C HIS A 116 -3.57 -13.01 -17.84
N ASP A 117 -3.52 -13.38 -16.56
CA ASP A 117 -4.03 -14.65 -16.05
C ASP A 117 -5.38 -14.41 -15.35
N PRO A 118 -6.52 -14.78 -15.97
CA PRO A 118 -7.85 -14.58 -15.37
C PRO A 118 -8.07 -15.32 -14.05
N THR A 119 -7.28 -16.38 -13.79
CA THR A 119 -7.34 -17.17 -12.56
C THR A 119 -6.40 -16.67 -11.48
N GLY A 120 -5.46 -15.80 -11.86
CA GLY A 120 -4.50 -15.14 -10.99
C GLY A 120 -5.19 -14.31 -9.90
N LYS A 121 -4.58 -14.31 -8.71
CA LYS A 121 -5.08 -13.55 -7.55
C LYS A 121 -4.23 -12.32 -7.22
N ASN A 122 -3.12 -12.12 -7.92
CA ASN A 122 -2.25 -10.98 -7.73
C ASN A 122 -2.52 -9.95 -8.83
N VAL A 123 -2.67 -8.69 -8.44
CA VAL A 123 -2.90 -7.58 -9.37
C VAL A 123 -1.56 -6.91 -9.67
N LEU A 124 -1.19 -6.84 -10.94
CA LEU A 124 0.00 -6.14 -11.40
C LEU A 124 -0.41 -4.82 -12.02
N ILE A 125 -0.24 -3.72 -11.29
CA ILE A 125 -0.53 -2.38 -11.81
C ILE A 125 0.58 -2.00 -12.78
N HIS A 126 0.18 -1.68 -14.01
CA HIS A 126 1.13 -1.26 -15.05
C HIS A 126 1.26 0.26 -15.15
N SER A 127 0.17 1.00 -14.94
CA SER A 127 0.19 2.46 -15.03
C SER A 127 -0.70 3.11 -13.96
N VAL A 128 -0.21 4.22 -13.38
CA VAL A 128 -0.97 5.12 -12.51
C VAL A 128 -0.72 6.56 -12.95
N CYS A 129 -1.68 7.14 -13.67
CA CYS A 129 -1.53 8.48 -14.24
C CYS A 129 -2.54 9.45 -13.65
N VAL A 130 -2.11 10.70 -13.48
CA VAL A 130 -2.98 11.83 -13.12
C VAL A 130 -2.61 13.01 -14.01
N ALA A 131 -3.62 13.65 -14.59
CA ALA A 131 -3.50 14.85 -15.39
C ALA A 131 -2.68 15.92 -14.65
N GLN A 132 -1.76 16.59 -15.36
CA GLN A 132 -0.76 17.48 -14.76
C GLN A 132 -1.38 18.56 -13.85
N ASP A 133 -2.47 19.18 -14.30
CA ASP A 133 -3.16 20.25 -13.57
C ASP A 133 -3.94 19.76 -12.33
N HIS A 134 -4.09 18.45 -12.19
CA HIS A 134 -4.74 17.79 -11.06
C HIS A 134 -3.74 17.06 -10.13
N ARG A 135 -2.43 17.16 -10.40
CA ARG A 135 -1.38 16.61 -9.54
C ARG A 135 -1.29 17.41 -8.24
N ARG A 136 -0.68 16.81 -7.20
CA ARG A 136 -0.55 17.40 -5.85
C ARG A 136 -1.87 17.79 -5.15
N ALA A 137 -3.02 17.43 -5.71
CA ALA A 137 -4.35 17.59 -5.12
C ALA A 137 -4.92 16.29 -4.52
N LYS A 138 -4.05 15.32 -4.18
CA LYS A 138 -4.39 14.01 -3.59
C LYS A 138 -5.27 13.09 -4.48
N VAL A 139 -5.42 13.40 -5.77
CA VAL A 139 -6.17 12.57 -6.74
C VAL A 139 -5.64 11.14 -6.78
N ALA A 140 -4.33 10.94 -7.01
CA ALA A 140 -3.73 9.61 -7.03
C ALA A 140 -3.98 8.82 -5.73
N THR A 141 -3.88 9.49 -4.57
CA THR A 141 -4.13 8.85 -3.27
C THR A 141 -5.58 8.40 -3.11
N LYS A 142 -6.56 9.23 -3.53
CA LYS A 142 -7.99 8.87 -3.49
C LYS A 142 -8.28 7.73 -4.46
N MET A 143 -7.76 7.82 -5.69
CA MET A 143 -7.92 6.80 -6.73
C MET A 143 -7.33 5.45 -6.31
N LEU A 144 -6.11 5.43 -5.76
CA LEU A 144 -5.49 4.19 -5.28
C LEU A 144 -6.26 3.56 -4.12
N ARG A 145 -6.81 4.34 -3.19
CA ARG A 145 -7.61 3.79 -2.08
C ARG A 145 -8.87 3.10 -2.58
N GLU A 146 -9.63 3.79 -3.44
CA GLU A 146 -10.80 3.22 -4.09
C GLU A 146 -10.44 1.96 -4.90
N TYR A 147 -9.33 2.00 -5.63
CA TYR A 147 -8.84 0.86 -6.40
C TYR A 147 -8.55 -0.36 -5.52
N LEU A 148 -7.84 -0.16 -4.40
CA LEU A 148 -7.52 -1.23 -3.45
C LEU A 148 -8.77 -1.79 -2.74
N ASP A 149 -9.77 -0.95 -2.47
CA ASP A 149 -11.05 -1.39 -1.92
C ASP A 149 -11.82 -2.26 -2.93
N ARG A 150 -11.80 -1.92 -4.22
CA ARG A 150 -12.35 -2.77 -5.29
C ARG A 150 -11.63 -4.10 -5.41
N CYS A 151 -10.31 -4.10 -5.39
CA CYS A 151 -9.51 -5.34 -5.40
C CYS A 151 -9.84 -6.22 -4.19
N THR A 152 -10.04 -5.61 -3.01
CA THR A 152 -10.47 -6.33 -1.79
C THR A 152 -11.83 -6.97 -1.97
N GLN A 153 -12.82 -6.23 -2.51
CA GLN A 153 -14.17 -6.74 -2.76
C GLN A 153 -14.20 -7.85 -3.83
N ALA A 154 -13.29 -7.79 -4.80
CA ALA A 154 -13.11 -8.82 -5.82
C ALA A 154 -12.40 -10.09 -5.29
N GLY A 155 -11.97 -10.12 -4.03
CA GLY A 155 -11.30 -11.28 -3.43
C GLY A 155 -9.91 -11.54 -4.03
N LEU A 156 -9.19 -10.47 -4.38
CA LEU A 156 -7.79 -10.52 -4.82
C LEU A 156 -6.86 -10.60 -3.60
N SER A 157 -5.70 -11.22 -3.76
CA SER A 157 -4.77 -11.55 -2.67
C SER A 157 -3.69 -10.50 -2.47
N SER A 158 -3.23 -9.86 -3.54
CA SER A 158 -2.16 -8.87 -3.49
C SER A 158 -2.21 -7.88 -4.63
N VAL A 159 -1.50 -6.77 -4.48
CA VAL A 159 -1.27 -5.75 -5.51
C VAL A 159 0.22 -5.43 -5.55
N VAL A 160 0.79 -5.46 -6.75
CA VAL A 160 2.20 -5.24 -7.03
C VAL A 160 2.33 -4.18 -8.11
N LEU A 161 3.34 -3.31 -7.96
CA LEU A 161 3.71 -2.33 -8.98
C LEU A 161 5.20 -2.04 -8.90
N VAL A 162 5.74 -1.43 -9.94
CA VAL A 162 7.08 -0.85 -9.94
C VAL A 162 7.00 0.67 -9.96
N CYS A 163 7.93 1.34 -9.28
CA CYS A 163 8.02 2.79 -9.32
C CYS A 163 9.46 3.32 -9.16
N HIS A 164 9.69 4.53 -9.66
CA HIS A 164 10.90 5.32 -9.36
C HIS A 164 10.88 5.78 -7.90
N ASP A 165 12.07 6.00 -7.32
CA ASP A 165 12.27 6.28 -5.89
C ASP A 165 11.44 7.48 -5.39
N GLU A 166 11.30 8.53 -6.21
CA GLU A 166 10.52 9.73 -5.88
C GLU A 166 9.02 9.46 -5.63
N LEU A 167 8.50 8.33 -6.10
CA LEU A 167 7.09 7.94 -5.95
C LEU A 167 6.83 6.99 -4.78
N LYS A 168 7.86 6.40 -4.17
CA LYS A 168 7.70 5.43 -3.06
C LYS A 168 6.82 5.97 -1.93
N SER A 169 7.01 7.23 -1.56
CA SER A 169 6.24 7.89 -0.50
C SER A 169 4.73 7.94 -0.78
N LEU A 170 4.32 8.04 -2.05
CA LEU A 170 2.91 8.01 -2.45
C LEU A 170 2.30 6.63 -2.15
N TYR A 171 2.98 5.57 -2.59
CA TYR A 171 2.51 4.19 -2.48
C TYR A 171 2.56 3.70 -1.03
N MET A 172 3.62 4.00 -0.29
CA MET A 172 3.68 3.74 1.15
C MET A 172 2.56 4.46 1.90
N GLY A 173 2.19 5.67 1.48
CA GLY A 173 1.08 6.44 2.04
C GLY A 173 -0.30 5.77 1.91
N VAL A 174 -0.48 4.85 0.96
CA VAL A 174 -1.70 4.04 0.82
C VAL A 174 -1.54 2.60 1.33
N GLY A 175 -0.35 2.21 1.79
CA GLY A 175 -0.09 0.95 2.49
C GLY A 175 0.84 -0.03 1.77
N PHE A 176 1.45 0.34 0.64
CA PHE A 176 2.44 -0.50 -0.01
C PHE A 176 3.74 -0.58 0.81
N LEU A 177 4.42 -1.71 0.66
CA LEU A 177 5.73 -2.00 1.21
C LEU A 177 6.75 -1.90 0.10
N ASP A 178 7.90 -1.28 0.37
CA ASP A 178 9.04 -1.28 -0.54
C ASP A 178 9.77 -2.63 -0.40
N ARG A 179 9.80 -3.43 -1.48
CA ARG A 179 10.56 -4.69 -1.56
C ARG A 179 11.98 -4.48 -2.09
N GLY A 180 12.37 -3.24 -2.36
CA GLY A 180 13.67 -2.88 -2.89
C GLY A 180 13.72 -2.92 -4.41
N PRO A 181 14.93 -2.96 -5.00
CA PRO A 181 15.13 -2.94 -6.44
C PRO A 181 14.40 -4.09 -7.16
N SER A 182 13.70 -3.76 -8.24
CA SER A 182 13.07 -4.74 -9.13
C SER A 182 14.08 -5.29 -10.14
N GLN A 183 13.84 -6.52 -10.60
CA GLN A 183 14.59 -7.12 -11.70
C GLN A 183 14.09 -6.66 -13.09
N LEU A 184 12.97 -5.94 -13.13
CA LEU A 184 12.41 -5.44 -14.38
C LEU A 184 13.34 -4.37 -15.00
N THR A 185 13.69 -4.60 -16.26
CA THR A 185 14.45 -3.66 -17.10
C THR A 185 13.52 -3.06 -18.16
N HIS A 186 12.85 -1.96 -17.82
CA HIS A 186 11.97 -1.22 -18.75
C HIS A 186 12.33 0.27 -18.70
N GLY A 187 12.66 0.86 -19.85
CA GLY A 187 13.23 2.22 -19.89
C GLY A 187 14.66 2.33 -19.36
N SER A 188 15.12 3.56 -19.15
CA SER A 188 16.53 3.88 -18.84
C SER A 188 16.92 3.89 -17.36
N ARG A 189 15.95 3.86 -16.44
CA ARG A 189 16.16 3.98 -14.98
C ARG A 189 15.81 2.69 -14.24
N PRO A 190 16.48 2.39 -13.11
CA PRO A 190 16.13 1.25 -12.28
C PRO A 190 14.79 1.46 -11.57
N TRP A 191 14.05 0.37 -11.39
CA TRP A 191 12.76 0.37 -10.71
C TRP A 191 12.89 -0.21 -9.30
N SER A 192 12.00 0.21 -8.40
CA SER A 192 11.75 -0.48 -7.14
C SER A 192 10.39 -1.15 -7.14
N GLU A 193 10.30 -2.35 -6.58
CA GLU A 193 9.05 -3.09 -6.46
C GLU A 193 8.30 -2.68 -5.19
N MET A 194 7.04 -2.32 -5.36
CA MET A 194 6.12 -2.01 -4.27
C MET A 194 5.07 -3.11 -4.19
N PHE A 195 4.80 -3.58 -2.98
CA PHE A 195 3.93 -4.73 -2.75
C PHE A 195 2.92 -4.48 -1.63
N LEU A 196 1.70 -4.96 -1.80
CA LEU A 196 0.63 -4.81 -0.83
C LEU A 196 -0.22 -6.09 -0.75
N HIS A 197 -0.36 -6.64 0.45
CA HIS A 197 -1.30 -7.75 0.69
C HIS A 197 -2.72 -7.25 0.91
N LEU A 198 -3.67 -7.96 0.30
CA LEU A 198 -5.09 -7.81 0.55
C LEU A 198 -5.62 -8.95 1.45
N PRO A 199 -6.76 -8.77 2.14
CA PRO A 199 -7.54 -7.53 2.22
C PRO A 199 -6.83 -6.45 3.07
N LEU A 200 -7.10 -5.17 2.80
CA LEU A 200 -6.53 -4.05 3.58
C LEU A 200 -7.01 -4.03 5.02
N LYS A 201 -8.19 -4.59 5.27
CA LYS A 201 -8.80 -4.71 6.59
C LYS A 201 -9.30 -6.12 6.82
N ASN A 202 -9.41 -6.54 8.07
CA ASN A 202 -9.98 -7.85 8.38
C ASN A 202 -11.46 -7.90 7.95
N SER A 203 -11.80 -8.84 7.08
CA SER A 203 -13.17 -9.01 6.54
C SER A 203 -14.11 -9.72 7.52
N THR A 204 -13.55 -10.43 8.50
CA THR A 204 -14.25 -11.26 9.48
C THR A 204 -13.90 -10.82 10.91
N LYS A 205 -14.70 -11.24 11.89
CA LYS A 205 -14.33 -11.10 13.30
C LYS A 205 -13.25 -12.15 13.62
N LEU A 206 -12.29 -11.78 14.45
CA LEU A 206 -11.24 -12.69 14.92
C LEU A 206 -11.58 -13.18 16.33
N LEU A 207 -11.56 -14.48 16.52
CA LEU A 207 -11.84 -15.13 17.80
C LEU A 207 -10.55 -15.64 18.47
N CYS A 208 -10.65 -15.82 19.78
CA CYS A 208 -9.63 -16.47 20.59
C CYS A 208 -9.37 -17.88 20.05
N PRO A 209 -8.09 -18.29 19.94
CA PRO A 209 -7.72 -19.58 19.38
C PRO A 209 -8.11 -20.78 20.24
N ILE A 210 -8.42 -20.56 21.51
CA ILE A 210 -8.99 -21.60 22.37
C ILE A 210 -10.46 -21.79 21.98
N ALA A 211 -10.77 -22.90 21.29
CA ALA A 211 -12.11 -23.19 20.77
C ALA A 211 -13.24 -23.04 21.80
N ARG A 212 -13.01 -23.45 23.06
CA ARG A 212 -13.97 -23.31 24.17
C ARG A 212 -14.16 -21.87 24.68
N CYS A 213 -13.21 -20.97 24.42
CA CYS A 213 -13.24 -19.60 24.92
C CYS A 213 -14.21 -18.71 24.12
N ARG A 214 -14.19 -18.81 22.79
CA ARG A 214 -15.03 -18.02 21.85
C ARG A 214 -14.98 -16.50 22.03
N CYS A 215 -14.03 -15.99 22.80
CA CYS A 215 -13.85 -14.56 23.03
C CYS A 215 -13.54 -13.84 21.71
N ILE A 216 -14.25 -12.75 21.43
CA ILE A 216 -13.96 -11.88 20.28
C ILE A 216 -12.68 -11.12 20.60
N ILE A 217 -11.65 -11.35 19.80
CA ILE A 217 -10.40 -10.60 19.85
C ILE A 217 -10.60 -9.32 19.05
N LEU A 218 -10.84 -9.41 17.74
CA LEU A 218 -10.94 -8.25 16.86
C LEU A 218 -12.28 -8.22 16.12
N ARG A 219 -12.97 -7.08 16.12
CA ARG A 219 -14.19 -6.90 15.32
C ARG A 219 -13.85 -6.77 13.83
N LYS A 220 -14.82 -7.13 12.97
CA LYS A 220 -14.74 -6.95 11.51
C LYS A 220 -14.40 -5.49 11.14
N GLY A 221 -13.47 -5.31 10.21
CA GLY A 221 -13.12 -4.02 9.59
C GLY A 221 -12.27 -3.08 10.44
N VAL A 222 -11.74 -3.56 11.57
CA VAL A 222 -10.99 -2.75 12.53
C VAL A 222 -9.48 -2.83 12.29
N GLY A 223 -8.95 -4.04 12.09
CA GLY A 223 -7.53 -4.25 11.82
C GLY A 223 -7.17 -3.80 10.42
N ARG A 224 -6.03 -3.13 10.29
CA ARG A 224 -5.40 -2.79 9.01
C ARG A 224 -4.24 -3.75 8.75
N SER A 225 -4.18 -4.32 7.55
CA SER A 225 -3.11 -5.25 7.16
C SER A 225 -1.80 -4.49 7.08
N ILE A 226 -0.77 -4.99 7.75
CA ILE A 226 0.61 -4.57 7.60
C ILE A 226 1.53 -5.79 7.53
N THR A 227 2.73 -5.61 6.99
CA THR A 227 3.79 -6.64 7.05
C THR A 227 4.99 -6.06 7.76
N MET A 228 5.60 -6.87 8.61
CA MET A 228 6.82 -6.52 9.33
C MET A 228 8.05 -7.14 8.68
N SER A 229 9.22 -6.57 8.95
CA SER A 229 10.51 -7.14 8.54
C SER A 229 10.79 -8.48 9.24
N GLU A 230 10.39 -8.61 10.50
CA GLU A 230 10.59 -9.80 11.32
C GLU A 230 9.34 -10.10 12.15
N CYS A 231 9.10 -11.38 12.44
CA CYS A 231 8.04 -11.83 13.34
C CYS A 231 8.45 -11.54 14.79
N PRO A 232 7.77 -10.62 15.51
CA PRO A 232 8.26 -10.16 16.80
C PRO A 232 7.68 -10.94 17.99
N LEU A 233 6.82 -11.94 17.75
CA LEU A 233 6.26 -12.77 18.82
C LEU A 233 7.12 -14.00 19.08
N PRO A 234 7.33 -14.38 20.36
CA PRO A 234 8.03 -15.61 20.70
C PRO A 234 7.25 -16.84 20.21
N ALA A 235 7.97 -17.92 19.95
CA ALA A 235 7.38 -19.23 19.68
C ALA A 235 6.49 -19.64 20.87
N LEU A 236 5.30 -20.18 20.59
CA LEU A 236 4.43 -20.73 21.62
C LEU A 236 4.83 -22.19 21.84
N ALA A 237 5.28 -22.52 23.05
CA ALA A 237 5.81 -23.86 23.39
C ALA A 237 4.82 -25.01 23.14
N ASN A 238 3.51 -24.72 23.07
CA ASN A 238 2.44 -25.71 22.92
C ASN A 238 1.84 -25.76 21.50
N ILE A 239 2.48 -25.12 20.51
CA ILE A 239 1.98 -25.09 19.12
C ILE A 239 3.12 -25.52 18.19
N THR A 240 3.01 -26.74 17.68
CA THR A 240 4.05 -27.42 16.89
C THR A 240 4.03 -27.09 15.39
N SER A 241 3.16 -26.19 14.91
CA SER A 241 2.91 -26.06 13.46
C SER A 241 2.59 -24.65 12.95
N ALA A 242 3.19 -23.60 13.51
CA ALA A 242 3.03 -22.26 12.93
C ALA A 242 4.31 -21.84 12.20
N LYS A 243 4.28 -21.77 10.86
CA LYS A 243 5.29 -20.99 10.12
C LYS A 243 5.23 -19.54 10.63
N PRO A 244 6.37 -18.90 10.95
CA PRO A 244 6.37 -17.51 11.37
C PRO A 244 5.79 -16.66 10.23
N SER A 245 4.68 -15.98 10.51
CA SER A 245 4.11 -14.99 9.59
C SER A 245 4.64 -13.62 10.00
N THR A 246 4.99 -12.80 9.01
CA THR A 246 5.32 -11.38 9.21
C THR A 246 4.10 -10.48 9.03
N ARG A 247 2.95 -11.03 8.65
CA ARG A 247 1.70 -10.28 8.45
C ARG A 247 1.04 -10.02 9.79
N CYS A 248 0.60 -8.78 9.99
CA CYS A 248 -0.08 -8.35 11.19
C CYS A 248 -1.36 -7.56 10.88
N TRP A 249 -2.36 -7.67 11.74
CA TRP A 249 -3.40 -6.66 11.86
C TRP A 249 -2.93 -5.57 12.82
N LEU A 250 -2.74 -4.38 12.28
CA LEU A 250 -2.53 -3.15 13.03
C LEU A 250 -3.89 -2.56 13.44
N VAL A 251 -4.06 -2.29 14.73
CA VAL A 251 -5.29 -1.74 15.30
C VAL A 251 -4.98 -0.39 15.93
N PRO A 252 -5.84 0.64 15.69
CA PRO A 252 -5.54 2.02 16.07
C PRO A 252 -5.53 2.27 17.58
N ASN A 253 -6.31 1.52 18.37
CA ASN A 253 -6.33 1.65 19.82
C ASN A 253 -6.75 0.33 20.51
N PRO A 254 -6.42 0.16 21.81
CA PRO A 254 -6.77 -1.01 22.58
C PRO A 254 -8.24 -1.07 23.00
N THR A 255 -8.98 0.04 22.88
CA THR A 255 -10.43 0.09 23.13
C THR A 255 -11.23 -0.48 21.96
N SER A 256 -10.59 -0.76 20.82
CA SER A 256 -11.20 -1.49 19.73
C SER A 256 -11.31 -3.00 20.00
N PHE A 257 -10.73 -3.49 21.10
CA PHE A 257 -10.88 -4.86 21.58
C PHE A 257 -11.99 -4.96 22.61
N GLU A 258 -12.72 -6.08 22.61
CA GLU A 258 -13.71 -6.33 23.66
C GLU A 258 -13.08 -6.85 24.94
N ASN A 259 -12.11 -7.77 24.85
CA ASN A 259 -11.57 -8.49 26.00
C ASN A 259 -10.09 -8.91 25.77
N ILE A 260 -9.15 -7.98 25.93
CA ILE A 260 -7.70 -8.27 25.86
C ILE A 260 -7.01 -7.95 27.19
N GLY A 261 -6.13 -8.86 27.62
CA GLY A 261 -5.23 -8.67 28.75
C GLY A 261 -3.87 -8.13 28.31
N PHE A 262 -3.19 -7.41 29.21
CA PHE A 262 -1.84 -6.89 29.00
C PHE A 262 -0.87 -7.52 29.99
N SER A 263 0.30 -7.94 29.49
CA SER A 263 1.37 -8.41 30.37
C SER A 263 1.99 -7.26 31.18
N LYS A 264 2.89 -7.63 32.10
CA LYS A 264 3.92 -6.73 32.62
C LYS A 264 4.81 -6.22 31.45
N PRO A 265 5.45 -5.05 31.58
CA PRO A 265 6.36 -4.52 30.57
C PRO A 265 7.47 -5.50 30.23
N ILE A 266 7.83 -5.60 28.95
CA ILE A 266 8.87 -6.50 28.45
C ILE A 266 10.05 -5.66 27.94
N GLY A 267 11.28 -6.08 28.28
CA GLY A 267 12.51 -5.37 27.96
C GLY A 267 12.96 -4.44 29.10
N GLN A 268 14.26 -4.13 29.12
CA GLN A 268 14.80 -3.14 30.07
C GLN A 268 14.22 -1.76 29.73
N GLN A 269 13.73 -1.05 30.75
CA GLN A 269 13.39 0.37 30.65
C GLN A 269 14.68 1.14 30.38
N VAL A 270 15.07 1.24 29.11
CA VAL A 270 16.09 2.18 28.69
C VAL A 270 15.47 3.57 28.86
N SER A 271 16.12 4.46 29.60
CA SER A 271 15.68 5.84 29.77
C SER A 271 15.40 6.47 28.40
N GLY A 272 14.11 6.67 28.07
CA GLY A 272 13.65 7.18 26.77
C GLY A 272 13.17 6.14 25.74
N GLY A 273 13.09 4.86 26.09
CA GLY A 273 12.57 3.78 25.23
C GLY A 273 11.05 3.57 25.35
N ASN A 274 10.44 3.03 24.29
CA ASN A 274 9.02 2.66 24.29
C ASN A 274 8.74 1.49 25.27
N GLU A 275 7.68 1.59 26.07
CA GLU A 275 7.17 0.49 26.90
C GLU A 275 6.42 -0.52 26.02
N ARG A 276 6.92 -1.76 25.92
CA ARG A 276 6.26 -2.85 25.18
C ARG A 276 5.52 -3.80 26.11
N ARG A 277 4.32 -4.23 25.73
CA ARG A 277 3.48 -5.22 26.46
C ARG A 277 2.92 -6.28 25.51
N TRP A 278 2.88 -7.53 25.96
CA TRP A 278 2.21 -8.63 25.26
C TRP A 278 0.71 -8.55 25.48
N LEU A 279 -0.05 -9.03 24.49
CA LEU A 279 -1.49 -9.14 24.54
C LEU A 279 -1.90 -10.59 24.78
N SER A 280 -2.88 -10.81 25.65
CA SER A 280 -3.52 -12.10 25.87
C SER A 280 -5.04 -11.98 25.70
N CYS A 281 -5.72 -13.11 25.55
CA CYS A 281 -7.18 -13.16 25.62
C CYS A 281 -7.63 -12.82 27.05
N GLY A 282 -8.49 -11.82 27.21
CA GLY A 282 -8.98 -11.39 28.53
C GLY A 282 -9.91 -12.38 29.24
N ALA A 283 -10.37 -13.43 28.55
CA ALA A 283 -11.28 -14.43 29.13
C ALA A 283 -10.59 -15.75 29.54
N CYS A 284 -9.49 -16.12 28.89
CA CYS A 284 -8.79 -17.39 29.16
C CYS A 284 -7.27 -17.25 29.33
N ASP A 285 -6.78 -16.01 29.35
CA ASP A 285 -5.37 -15.63 29.49
C ASP A 285 -4.42 -16.21 28.43
N PHE A 286 -4.95 -16.81 27.36
CA PHE A 286 -4.14 -17.34 26.28
C PHE A 286 -3.39 -16.23 25.55
N GLY A 287 -2.07 -16.38 25.39
CA GLY A 287 -1.20 -15.45 24.66
C GLY A 287 0.27 -15.89 24.64
N PRO A 288 1.17 -15.10 24.02
CA PRO A 288 0.91 -13.81 23.39
C PRO A 288 0.17 -13.92 22.04
N LEU A 289 -0.89 -13.12 21.90
CA LEU A 289 -1.66 -12.92 20.66
C LEU A 289 -1.09 -11.79 19.79
N GLY A 290 -0.36 -10.87 20.42
CA GLY A 290 0.10 -9.63 19.83
C GLY A 290 0.90 -8.81 20.82
N TRP A 291 1.21 -7.57 20.46
CA TRP A 291 1.87 -6.61 21.34
C TRP A 291 1.40 -5.18 21.08
N THR A 292 1.69 -4.31 22.03
CA THR A 292 1.54 -2.86 21.92
C THR A 292 2.83 -2.21 22.42
N GLU A 293 3.12 -1.04 21.87
CA GLU A 293 4.22 -0.18 22.33
C GLU A 293 3.65 1.19 22.67
N SER A 294 4.15 1.83 23.72
CA SER A 294 3.84 3.24 23.98
C SER A 294 5.09 4.01 24.38
N LYS A 295 5.16 5.28 23.95
CA LYS A 295 6.19 6.23 24.39
C LYS A 295 6.01 6.64 25.85
N THR A 296 4.82 6.40 26.41
CA THR A 296 4.43 6.77 27.78
C THR A 296 3.88 5.55 28.49
N ASN A 297 3.75 5.62 29.82
CA ASN A 297 3.15 4.53 30.59
C ASN A 297 1.74 4.20 30.08
N LEU A 298 1.55 2.97 29.59
CA LEU A 298 0.31 2.57 28.92
C LEU A 298 -0.91 2.62 29.86
N ALA A 299 -0.73 2.28 31.14
CA ALA A 299 -1.81 2.31 32.13
C ALA A 299 -2.24 3.74 32.47
N ALA A 300 -1.29 4.67 32.57
CA ALA A 300 -1.56 6.09 32.75
C ALA A 300 -2.23 6.70 31.50
N GLN A 301 -1.76 6.32 30.31
CA GLN A 301 -2.35 6.74 29.04
C GLN A 301 -3.81 6.26 28.91
N PHE A 302 -4.08 5.00 29.29
CA PHE A 302 -5.42 4.42 29.26
C PHE A 302 -6.37 5.09 30.25
N SER A 303 -5.89 5.39 31.47
CA SER A 303 -6.69 6.06 32.49
C SER A 303 -7.02 7.50 32.13
N ASN A 304 -6.10 8.21 31.46
CA ASN A 304 -6.25 9.63 31.13
C ASN A 304 -6.96 9.86 29.79
N ASN A 305 -6.75 8.99 28.79
CA ASN A 305 -7.40 9.09 27.50
C ASN A 305 -7.57 7.71 26.83
N PRO A 306 -8.67 6.98 27.16
CA PRO A 306 -8.97 5.67 26.57
C PRO A 306 -9.15 5.69 25.04
N GLN A 307 -9.39 6.87 24.45
CA GLN A 307 -9.48 7.06 23.00
C GLN A 307 -8.24 7.71 22.37
N GLY A 308 -7.19 7.93 23.17
CA GLY A 308 -5.93 8.50 22.70
C GLY A 308 -5.23 7.61 21.68
N GLY A 309 -4.27 8.17 20.94
CA GLY A 309 -3.42 7.38 20.05
C GLY A 309 -2.48 6.50 20.88
N PHE A 310 -2.86 5.25 21.14
CA PHE A 310 -1.94 4.25 21.67
C PHE A 310 -1.00 3.81 20.54
N GLY A 311 0.24 3.44 20.87
CA GLY A 311 1.09 2.88 19.84
C GLY A 311 0.54 1.51 19.43
N ASN A 312 0.10 1.48 18.18
CA ASN A 312 -0.02 0.34 17.28
C ASN A 312 -0.18 -1.01 17.98
N VAL A 313 -1.41 -1.48 18.13
CA VAL A 313 -1.67 -2.83 18.63
C VAL A 313 -1.62 -3.79 17.46
N LEU A 314 -0.72 -4.77 17.52
CA LEU A 314 -0.41 -5.65 16.39
C LEU A 314 -0.76 -7.10 16.73
N PHE A 315 -1.58 -7.73 15.88
CA PHE A 315 -1.89 -9.17 15.95
C PHE A 315 -1.26 -9.88 14.79
N LEU A 316 -0.51 -10.95 15.05
CA LEU A 316 0.01 -11.77 13.97
C LEU A 316 -1.10 -12.56 13.29
N LEU A 317 -1.15 -12.44 11.97
CA LEU A 317 -1.93 -13.31 11.10
C LEU A 317 -1.19 -14.64 10.97
N GLY A 318 -1.53 -15.61 11.81
CA GLY A 318 -1.05 -16.98 11.73
C GLY A 318 -2.17 -17.93 12.14
N SER A 319 -2.21 -19.10 11.49
CA SER A 319 -3.25 -20.15 11.60
C SER A 319 -3.65 -20.54 13.02
N ASP A 320 -2.84 -20.20 14.02
CA ASP A 320 -2.97 -20.68 15.39
C ASP A 320 -3.03 -19.56 16.45
N ARG A 321 -2.98 -18.28 16.04
CA ARG A 321 -3.02 -17.15 16.97
C ARG A 321 -4.36 -16.44 16.99
N VAL A 322 -5.10 -16.42 15.89
CA VAL A 322 -6.43 -15.84 15.78
C VAL A 322 -7.22 -16.63 14.74
N PHE A 323 -8.48 -16.93 15.04
CA PHE A 323 -9.35 -17.68 14.12
C PHE A 323 -10.35 -16.73 13.49
N GLU A 324 -10.46 -16.78 12.17
CA GLU A 324 -11.55 -16.11 11.47
C GLU A 324 -12.85 -16.84 11.77
N ALA A 325 -13.85 -16.09 12.21
CA ALA A 325 -15.20 -16.62 12.32
C ALA A 325 -16.05 -15.98 11.22
N GLU A 326 -16.67 -16.86 10.43
CA GLU A 326 -17.73 -16.52 9.47
C GLU A 326 -18.86 -15.70 10.16
#